data_AF-A0AAU9QA53-F1
#
_entry.id   AF-A0AAU9QA53-F1
#
_cell.length_a   1.000
_cell.length_b   1.000
_cell.length_c   1.000
_cell.angle_alpha   90.00
_cell.angle_beta   90.00
_cell.angle_gamma   90.00
#
_symmetry.space_group_name_H-M   'P 1'
#
loop_
_entity.id
_entity.type
_entity.pdbx_description
1 polymer ?
#
loop_
_entity_poly.entity_id
_entity_poly.type
_entity_poly.pdbx_seq_one_letter_code
_entity_poly.pdbx_strand_id
1 'polypeptide(L)'
;MIDGTTGAGKSVAIRKLLRWIRARGDKAIIYDKGCDFVSKFYDPHKDVILNPFDERCAAWDIWSDAKEAPDFESLAAALIPQHGEGDPFWVDSSRTIFSATAYQMMFDDKHECSIENLLHLILTSELSALGEHLKGTEASSLVSKSIEKTAISIKSVLATYIKSLRYLHGLDEKDSQGARKRAPFSITDWVQDESQQGFLFLSSNARQHTALRPLISMWLAIASNAILGMEPDEDRRIWVIIDEMPTLHKLPELTHIISEVRKFGGCYLLGLQSYAQLETTYGHNAARVIFDLLNTRFFFRAPSKAMATVASDDLGEQEIDISRENISYGANALRDGVSLGHQNKSRPVVSAAEIQGLDDLECYLRTPNSMLITKLQLKYDRMSNIQPSFMKRSIPGGKEMERIDQALIFHELIALHELDETQRNRLLAIQQSTYENEKSSNKPEPVKNKHWRAPQNKTSRLLLHKTTSWPMTRKRPFNEKPKKRRLRSKTRARCTMAKRTPRGGTNHYAKNLETKGKCHGSKRHQ
;
A
#
# COMPACT_ATOMS: atom_id res chain seq x y z
N MET A 1 -15.35 -3.63 8.21
CA MET A 1 -14.37 -2.54 8.37
C MET A 1 -14.12 -2.27 9.84
N ILE A 2 -12.88 -2.01 10.21
CA ILE A 2 -12.51 -1.47 11.52
C ILE A 2 -11.74 -0.17 11.30
N ASP A 3 -12.30 0.96 11.74
CA ASP A 3 -11.66 2.28 11.63
C ASP A 3 -11.26 2.82 13.00
N GLY A 4 -10.11 3.50 13.06
CA GLY A 4 -9.69 4.24 14.25
C GLY A 4 -8.20 4.53 14.31
N THR A 5 -7.79 5.41 15.21
CA THR A 5 -6.38 5.77 15.39
C THR A 5 -5.53 4.61 15.96
N THR A 6 -4.22 4.77 15.91
CA THR A 6 -3.26 3.86 16.56
C THR A 6 -3.50 3.85 18.07
N GLY A 7 -3.49 2.66 18.67
CA GLY A 7 -3.73 2.49 20.11
C GLY A 7 -5.21 2.39 20.52
N ALA A 8 -6.17 2.74 19.65
CA ALA A 8 -7.59 2.80 20.02
C ALA A 8 -8.24 1.44 20.32
N GLY A 9 -7.61 0.32 19.93
CA GLY A 9 -8.12 -1.03 20.24
C GLY A 9 -8.45 -1.92 19.04
N LYS A 10 -8.17 -1.49 17.80
CA LYS A 10 -8.42 -2.26 16.56
C LYS A 10 -7.89 -3.70 16.64
N SER A 11 -6.61 -3.87 16.97
CA SER A 11 -5.98 -5.19 17.05
C SER A 11 -6.59 -6.05 18.17
N VAL A 12 -7.17 -5.47 19.22
CA VAL A 12 -7.90 -6.22 20.27
C VAL A 12 -9.21 -6.79 19.72
N ALA A 13 -9.95 -6.02 18.91
CA ALA A 13 -11.13 -6.52 18.20
C ALA A 13 -10.77 -7.64 17.21
N ILE A 14 -9.70 -7.45 16.42
CA ILE A 14 -9.22 -8.48 15.48
C ILE A 14 -8.82 -9.76 16.21
N ARG A 15 -8.10 -9.67 17.35
CA ARG A 15 -7.76 -10.86 18.17
C ARG A 15 -9.00 -11.63 18.65
N LYS A 16 -10.06 -10.92 19.05
CA LYS A 16 -11.33 -11.58 19.43
C LYS A 16 -11.95 -12.31 18.25
N LEU A 17 -12.00 -11.68 17.08
CA LEU A 17 -12.50 -12.30 15.86
C LEU A 17 -11.68 -13.53 15.47
N LEU A 18 -10.34 -13.43 15.47
CA LEU A 18 -9.45 -14.55 15.14
C LEU A 18 -9.66 -15.77 16.03
N ARG A 19 -9.97 -15.58 17.32
CA ARG A 19 -10.35 -16.70 18.20
C ARG A 19 -11.64 -17.38 17.75
N TRP A 20 -12.64 -16.62 17.35
CA TRP A 20 -13.91 -17.18 16.86
C TRP A 20 -13.75 -17.90 15.53
N ILE A 21 -13.01 -17.32 14.59
CA ILE A 21 -12.65 -17.95 13.31
C ILE A 21 -11.96 -19.29 13.58
N ARG A 22 -10.94 -19.28 14.45
CA ARG A 22 -10.21 -20.50 14.82
C ARG A 22 -11.12 -21.55 15.45
N ALA A 23 -11.98 -21.15 16.39
CA ALA A 23 -12.89 -22.07 17.09
C ALA A 23 -13.93 -22.70 16.16
N ARG A 24 -14.30 -22.00 15.08
CA ARG A 24 -15.20 -22.53 14.04
C ARG A 24 -14.51 -23.45 13.05
N GLY A 25 -13.17 -23.42 12.96
CA GLY A 25 -12.40 -24.15 11.94
C GLY A 25 -12.34 -23.43 10.59
N ASP A 26 -12.82 -22.19 10.50
CA ASP A 26 -12.77 -21.38 9.27
C ASP A 26 -11.31 -21.10 8.87
N LYS A 27 -11.02 -21.05 7.56
CA LYS A 27 -9.72 -20.59 7.04
C LYS A 27 -9.58 -19.08 7.15
N ALA A 28 -8.35 -18.60 7.38
CA ALA A 28 -8.06 -17.17 7.33
C ALA A 28 -6.70 -16.83 6.71
N ILE A 29 -6.69 -15.86 5.81
CA ILE A 29 -5.50 -15.18 5.30
C ILE A 29 -5.33 -13.91 6.10
N ILE A 30 -4.21 -13.78 6.80
CA ILE A 30 -3.94 -12.70 7.75
C ILE A 30 -2.72 -11.92 7.28
N TYR A 31 -2.94 -10.68 6.87
CA TYR A 31 -1.87 -9.73 6.68
C TYR A 31 -1.45 -9.14 8.04
N ASP A 32 -0.26 -9.52 8.49
CA ASP A 32 0.28 -9.22 9.82
C ASP A 32 1.55 -8.36 9.72
N LYS A 33 1.34 -7.06 9.58
CA LYS A 33 2.42 -6.07 9.64
C LYS A 33 2.88 -5.91 11.09
N GLY A 34 4.06 -6.43 11.40
CA GLY A 34 4.66 -6.42 12.74
C GLY A 34 4.82 -7.80 13.38
N CYS A 35 4.28 -8.85 12.76
CA CYS A 35 4.30 -10.23 13.28
C CYS A 35 3.60 -10.36 14.66
N ASP A 36 2.58 -9.54 14.90
CA ASP A 36 1.87 -9.47 16.17
C ASP A 36 0.87 -10.62 16.33
N PHE A 37 0.23 -11.06 15.24
CA PHE A 37 -0.71 -12.18 15.24
C PHE A 37 0.03 -13.51 15.17
N VAL A 38 1.13 -13.60 14.44
CA VAL A 38 1.98 -14.81 14.36
C VAL A 38 2.35 -15.31 15.76
N SER A 39 2.87 -14.43 16.63
CA SER A 39 3.26 -14.81 17.99
C SER A 39 2.12 -15.36 18.87
N LYS A 40 0.86 -15.05 18.55
CA LYS A 40 -0.32 -15.35 19.37
C LYS A 40 -1.17 -16.48 18.82
N PHE A 41 -1.14 -16.71 17.51
CA PHE A 41 -2.07 -17.61 16.82
C PHE A 41 -1.41 -18.67 15.95
N TYR A 42 -0.11 -18.53 15.61
CA TYR A 42 0.56 -19.47 14.72
C TYR A 42 0.70 -20.85 15.37
N ASP A 43 0.17 -21.86 14.70
CA ASP A 43 0.25 -23.27 15.02
C ASP A 43 1.00 -24.00 13.89
N PRO A 44 2.23 -24.48 14.11
CA PRO A 44 3.06 -25.09 13.07
C PRO A 44 2.49 -26.38 12.47
N HIS A 45 1.47 -26.98 13.11
CA HIS A 45 0.85 -28.20 12.59
C HIS A 45 -0.19 -27.96 11.49
N LYS A 46 -0.69 -26.73 11.35
CA LYS A 46 -1.78 -26.41 10.41
C LYS A 46 -1.69 -25.04 9.73
N ASP A 47 -0.91 -24.12 10.30
CA ASP A 47 -0.77 -22.78 9.77
C ASP A 47 0.46 -22.64 8.89
N VAL A 48 0.39 -21.69 7.96
CA VAL A 48 1.45 -21.41 7.00
C VAL A 48 1.92 -19.97 7.16
N ILE A 49 3.23 -19.74 7.05
CA ILE A 49 3.82 -18.40 7.04
C ILE A 49 4.41 -18.13 5.66
N LEU A 50 4.06 -16.98 5.09
CA LEU A 50 4.76 -16.39 3.95
C LEU A 50 5.44 -15.11 4.41
N ASN A 51 6.75 -15.22 4.63
CA ASN A 51 7.66 -14.14 4.96
C ASN A 51 9.08 -14.61 4.61
N PRO A 52 9.71 -14.14 3.52
CA PRO A 52 10.96 -14.70 3.03
C PRO A 52 12.15 -14.53 3.99
N PHE A 53 12.01 -13.62 4.97
CA PHE A 53 13.00 -13.42 6.03
C PHE A 53 12.74 -14.26 7.28
N ASP A 54 11.63 -14.99 7.35
CA ASP A 54 11.31 -15.89 8.46
C ASP A 54 11.74 -17.33 8.14
N GLU A 55 12.39 -18.00 9.09
CA GLU A 55 12.88 -19.36 8.94
C GLU A 55 11.75 -20.36 8.69
N ARG A 56 10.52 -20.04 9.14
CA ARG A 56 9.31 -20.85 8.94
C ARG A 56 8.63 -20.62 7.59
N CYS A 57 9.18 -19.77 6.73
CA CYS A 57 8.55 -19.46 5.44
C CYS A 57 8.31 -20.73 4.62
N ALA A 58 7.08 -20.90 4.14
CA ALA A 58 6.78 -21.96 3.19
C ALA A 58 7.52 -21.71 1.86
N ALA A 59 7.83 -22.79 1.14
CA ALA A 59 8.53 -22.72 -0.14
C ALA A 59 7.55 -22.42 -1.27
N TRP A 60 7.16 -21.15 -1.33
CA TRP A 60 6.36 -20.60 -2.41
C TRP A 60 7.24 -20.20 -3.60
N ASP A 61 6.80 -20.53 -4.81
CA ASP A 61 7.35 -20.05 -6.07
C ASP A 61 6.23 -19.62 -7.02
N ILE A 62 6.58 -18.86 -8.08
CA ILE A 62 5.60 -18.31 -9.05
C ILE A 62 4.83 -19.43 -9.75
N TRP A 63 5.53 -20.47 -10.18
CA TRP A 63 4.96 -21.58 -10.96
C TRP A 63 4.08 -22.52 -10.13
N SER A 64 4.12 -22.41 -8.80
CA SER A 64 3.17 -23.10 -7.92
C SER A 64 1.75 -22.54 -8.12
N ASP A 65 1.60 -21.24 -8.37
CA ASP A 65 0.31 -20.55 -8.46
C ASP A 65 -0.07 -20.04 -9.86
N ALA A 66 0.83 -20.10 -10.85
CA ALA A 66 0.53 -19.78 -12.24
C ALA A 66 0.83 -20.96 -13.15
N LYS A 67 -0.15 -21.35 -13.97
CA LYS A 67 -0.08 -22.49 -14.90
C LYS A 67 -0.30 -22.07 -16.34
N GLU A 68 -1.19 -21.10 -16.56
CA GLU A 68 -1.57 -20.61 -17.87
C GLU A 68 -1.17 -19.14 -18.04
N ALA A 69 -1.04 -18.67 -19.28
CA ALA A 69 -0.61 -17.29 -19.57
C ALA A 69 -1.40 -16.20 -18.79
N PRO A 70 -2.74 -16.26 -18.65
CA PRO A 70 -3.50 -15.26 -17.88
C PRO A 70 -3.16 -15.23 -16.38
N ASP A 71 -2.69 -16.35 -15.81
CA ASP A 71 -2.24 -16.38 -14.42
C ASP A 71 -1.00 -15.51 -14.25
N PHE A 72 -0.03 -15.64 -15.16
CA PHE A 72 1.20 -14.84 -15.15
C PHE A 72 0.92 -13.35 -15.37
N GLU A 73 -0.04 -13.00 -16.22
CA GLU A 73 -0.50 -11.62 -16.41
C GLU A 73 -1.10 -11.05 -15.11
N SER A 74 -1.95 -11.83 -14.44
CA SER A 74 -2.57 -11.46 -13.16
C SER A 74 -1.53 -11.27 -12.06
N LEU A 75 -0.55 -12.17 -11.97
CA LEU A 75 0.60 -12.05 -11.06
C LEU A 75 1.42 -10.78 -11.35
N ALA A 76 1.71 -10.51 -12.61
CA ALA A 76 2.46 -9.33 -13.04
C ALA A 76 1.73 -8.04 -12.66
N ALA A 77 0.41 -7.98 -12.86
CA ALA A 77 -0.41 -6.83 -12.51
C ALA A 77 -0.39 -6.54 -11.01
N ALA A 78 -0.40 -7.58 -10.18
CA ALA A 78 -0.35 -7.47 -8.72
C ALA A 78 1.05 -7.12 -8.17
N LEU A 79 2.11 -7.67 -8.79
CA LEU A 79 3.49 -7.40 -8.40
C LEU A 79 3.94 -5.98 -8.83
N ILE A 80 3.49 -5.52 -10.00
CA ILE A 80 3.86 -4.25 -10.62
C ILE A 80 2.60 -3.37 -10.69
N PRO A 81 2.26 -2.65 -9.61
CA PRO A 81 1.07 -1.80 -9.58
C PRO A 81 1.22 -0.58 -10.47
N GLN A 82 0.11 -0.15 -11.07
CA GLN A 82 0.05 1.12 -11.79
C GLN A 82 -0.23 2.26 -10.80
N HIS A 83 0.67 3.24 -10.77
CA HIS A 83 0.58 4.40 -9.88
C HIS A 83 0.28 5.69 -10.66
N GLY A 84 -0.69 6.46 -10.18
CA GLY A 84 -1.04 7.78 -10.72
C GLY A 84 -1.60 7.76 -12.15
N GLU A 85 -1.59 8.93 -12.79
CA GLU A 85 -1.99 9.14 -14.20
C GLU A 85 -0.77 9.17 -15.14
N GLY A 86 0.33 8.51 -14.75
CA GLY A 86 1.53 8.39 -15.58
C GLY A 86 1.27 7.58 -16.84
N ASP A 87 2.18 7.72 -17.81
CA ASP A 87 2.15 6.95 -19.06
C ASP A 87 2.17 5.43 -18.77
N PRO A 88 1.08 4.69 -19.09
CA PRO A 88 0.94 3.28 -18.73
C PRO A 88 1.96 2.40 -19.45
N PHE A 89 2.50 2.88 -20.58
CA PHE A 89 3.41 2.12 -21.45
C PHE A 89 4.55 1.44 -20.67
N TRP A 90 5.18 2.13 -19.72
CA TRP A 90 6.33 1.60 -18.98
C TRP A 90 5.96 0.48 -18.02
N VAL A 91 4.83 0.62 -17.33
CA VAL A 91 4.32 -0.37 -16.39
C VAL A 91 3.79 -1.58 -17.14
N ASP A 92 3.01 -1.37 -18.19
CA ASP A 92 2.43 -2.46 -18.98
C ASP A 92 3.51 -3.23 -19.74
N SER A 93 4.48 -2.55 -20.35
CA SER A 93 5.65 -3.23 -20.96
C SER A 93 6.43 -4.05 -19.94
N SER A 94 6.57 -3.56 -18.71
CA SER A 94 7.22 -4.31 -17.63
C SER A 94 6.43 -5.57 -17.28
N ARG A 95 5.11 -5.45 -17.12
CA ARG A 95 4.23 -6.59 -16.85
C ARG A 95 4.29 -7.64 -17.97
N THR A 96 4.25 -7.19 -19.21
CA THR A 96 4.35 -8.06 -20.40
C THR A 96 5.68 -8.80 -20.44
N ILE A 97 6.82 -8.13 -20.24
CA ILE A 97 8.12 -8.82 -20.19
C ILE A 97 8.17 -9.83 -19.03
N PHE A 98 7.72 -9.46 -17.84
CA PHE A 98 7.74 -10.35 -16.67
C PHE A 98 6.88 -11.60 -16.90
N SER A 99 5.61 -11.40 -17.28
CA SER A 99 4.64 -12.49 -17.51
C SER A 99 5.09 -13.42 -18.64
N ALA A 100 5.47 -12.86 -19.80
CA ALA A 100 5.94 -13.65 -20.93
C ALA A 100 7.23 -14.42 -20.60
N THR A 101 8.18 -13.82 -19.87
CA THR A 101 9.42 -14.52 -19.48
C THR A 101 9.11 -15.68 -18.54
N ALA A 102 8.34 -15.44 -17.48
CA ALA A 102 8.00 -16.47 -16.51
C ALA A 102 7.18 -17.62 -17.12
N TYR A 103 6.27 -17.31 -18.05
CA TYR A 103 5.48 -18.29 -18.78
C TYR A 103 6.35 -19.10 -19.77
N GLN A 104 7.20 -18.44 -20.56
CA GLN A 104 8.08 -19.13 -21.52
C GLN A 104 9.08 -20.08 -20.84
N MET A 105 9.52 -19.77 -19.61
CA MET A 105 10.34 -20.68 -18.82
C MET A 105 9.69 -22.04 -18.55
N MET A 106 8.36 -22.16 -18.61
CA MET A 106 7.68 -23.46 -18.46
C MET A 106 7.93 -24.40 -19.63
N PHE A 107 8.33 -23.86 -20.79
CA PHE A 107 8.57 -24.62 -22.01
C PHE A 107 10.06 -24.66 -22.39
N ASP A 108 10.94 -24.06 -21.57
CA ASP A 108 12.38 -24.02 -21.81
C ASP A 108 13.07 -25.21 -21.15
N ASP A 109 13.49 -26.20 -21.95
CA ASP A 109 14.26 -27.35 -21.48
C ASP A 109 15.66 -26.96 -20.94
N LYS A 110 16.15 -25.74 -21.21
CA LYS A 110 17.52 -25.32 -20.85
C LYS A 110 17.63 -24.81 -19.42
N HIS A 111 16.55 -24.33 -18.82
CA HIS A 111 16.58 -23.70 -17.51
C HIS A 111 15.44 -24.21 -16.62
N GLU A 112 15.76 -24.62 -15.39
CA GLU A 112 14.73 -24.95 -14.40
C GLU A 112 13.91 -23.70 -14.06
N CYS A 113 12.60 -23.87 -13.90
CA CYS A 113 11.69 -22.85 -13.37
C CYS A 113 12.09 -22.49 -11.93
N SER A 114 12.90 -21.45 -11.78
CA SER A 114 13.35 -20.92 -10.48
C SER A 114 13.40 -19.40 -10.47
N ILE A 115 13.22 -18.82 -9.29
CA ILE A 115 13.28 -17.35 -9.12
C ILE A 115 14.65 -16.80 -9.52
N GLU A 116 15.72 -17.54 -9.23
CA GLU A 116 17.08 -17.15 -9.63
C GLU A 116 17.21 -17.06 -11.15
N ASN A 117 16.75 -18.08 -11.87
CA ASN A 117 16.82 -18.10 -13.34
C ASN A 117 15.94 -17.00 -13.96
N LEU A 118 14.75 -16.75 -13.41
CA LEU A 118 13.88 -15.66 -13.86
C LEU A 118 14.55 -14.30 -13.70
N LEU A 119 15.13 -14.04 -12.52
CA LEU A 119 15.84 -12.79 -12.24
C LEU A 119 17.09 -12.65 -13.11
N HIS A 120 17.85 -13.74 -13.34
CA HIS A 120 18.99 -13.76 -14.24
C HIS A 120 18.58 -13.41 -15.67
N LEU A 121 17.54 -14.06 -16.22
CA LEU A 121 17.04 -13.78 -17.57
C LEU A 121 16.59 -12.32 -17.73
N ILE A 122 15.86 -11.78 -16.76
CA ILE A 122 15.34 -10.41 -16.86
C ILE A 122 16.45 -9.37 -16.67
N LEU A 123 17.29 -9.53 -15.64
CA LEU A 123 18.20 -8.46 -15.16
C LEU A 123 19.62 -8.60 -15.68
N THR A 124 20.16 -9.81 -15.70
CA THR A 124 21.59 -10.05 -15.96
C THR A 124 21.86 -10.41 -17.42
N SER A 125 20.92 -11.10 -18.08
CA SER A 125 21.11 -11.56 -19.44
C SER A 125 21.20 -10.41 -20.44
N GLU A 126 22.01 -10.61 -21.49
CA GLU A 126 22.06 -9.69 -22.61
C GLU A 126 20.68 -9.55 -23.26
N LEU A 127 20.39 -8.35 -23.77
CA LEU A 127 19.12 -8.07 -24.44
C LEU A 127 18.86 -9.04 -25.62
N SER A 128 19.90 -9.50 -26.32
CA SER A 128 19.79 -10.54 -27.34
C SER A 128 19.24 -11.86 -26.80
N ALA A 129 19.73 -12.29 -25.64
CA ALA A 129 19.38 -13.57 -25.05
C ALA A 129 17.94 -13.57 -24.54
N LEU A 130 17.55 -12.48 -23.86
CA LEU A 130 16.16 -12.25 -23.46
C LEU A 130 15.22 -12.17 -24.68
N GLY A 131 15.66 -11.49 -25.75
CA GLY A 131 14.91 -11.41 -27.01
C GLY A 131 14.71 -12.75 -27.71
N GLU A 132 15.71 -13.64 -27.69
CA GLU A 132 15.58 -14.99 -28.24
C GLU A 132 14.66 -15.86 -27.36
N HIS A 133 14.74 -15.74 -26.03
CA HIS A 133 13.83 -16.44 -25.11
C HIS A 133 12.36 -15.99 -25.29
N LEU A 134 12.15 -14.70 -25.58
CA LEU A 134 10.81 -14.12 -25.80
C LEU A 134 10.35 -14.20 -27.27
N LYS A 135 11.09 -14.87 -28.15
CA LYS A 135 10.77 -14.93 -29.58
C LYS A 135 9.41 -15.60 -29.81
N GLY A 136 8.57 -14.95 -30.62
CA GLY A 136 7.21 -15.42 -30.89
C GLY A 136 6.17 -14.97 -29.87
N THR A 137 6.58 -14.26 -28.82
CA THR A 137 5.67 -13.57 -27.89
C THR A 137 5.51 -12.09 -28.26
N GLU A 138 4.46 -11.46 -27.74
CA GLU A 138 4.23 -10.01 -27.81
C GLU A 138 5.37 -9.20 -27.17
N ALA A 139 6.03 -9.76 -26.15
CA ALA A 139 7.15 -9.14 -25.46
C ALA A 139 8.43 -9.03 -26.29
N SER A 140 8.59 -9.83 -27.36
CA SER A 140 9.80 -9.84 -28.21
C SER A 140 10.14 -8.45 -28.76
N SER A 141 9.12 -7.68 -29.13
CA SER A 141 9.28 -6.33 -29.67
C SER A 141 9.79 -5.32 -28.64
N LEU A 142 9.57 -5.57 -27.34
CA LEU A 142 9.95 -4.69 -26.22
C LEU A 142 11.40 -4.87 -25.78
N VAL A 143 12.05 -5.94 -26.26
CA VAL A 143 13.44 -6.30 -25.95
C VAL A 143 14.31 -6.40 -27.20
N SER A 144 13.91 -5.79 -28.31
CA SER A 144 14.73 -5.82 -29.53
C SER A 144 15.95 -4.89 -29.43
N LYS A 145 17.06 -5.27 -30.08
CA LYS A 145 18.28 -4.43 -30.13
C LYS A 145 18.07 -3.05 -30.74
N SER A 146 17.04 -2.88 -31.58
CA SER A 146 16.67 -1.60 -32.18
C SER A 146 16.13 -0.58 -31.18
N ILE A 147 15.73 -0.99 -29.97
CA ILE A 147 15.14 -0.13 -28.94
C ILE A 147 15.87 -0.23 -27.59
N GLU A 148 17.19 -0.39 -27.61
CA GLU A 148 18.03 -0.63 -26.42
C GLU A 148 17.76 0.34 -25.26
N LYS A 149 17.68 1.65 -25.52
CA LYS A 149 17.38 2.66 -24.47
C LYS A 149 15.99 2.48 -23.84
N THR A 150 15.00 2.11 -24.65
CA THR A 150 13.64 1.84 -24.17
C THR A 150 13.62 0.56 -23.35
N ALA A 151 14.31 -0.49 -23.80
CA ALA A 151 14.42 -1.74 -23.06
C ALA A 151 15.12 -1.54 -21.70
N ILE A 152 16.18 -0.72 -21.65
CA ILE A 152 16.84 -0.34 -20.39
C ILE A 152 15.85 0.37 -19.45
N SER A 153 15.03 1.28 -19.97
CA SER A 153 14.01 2.00 -19.20
C SER A 153 12.95 1.05 -18.62
N ILE A 154 12.50 0.07 -19.41
CA ILE A 154 11.53 -0.95 -18.95
C ILE A 154 12.19 -1.85 -17.88
N LYS A 155 13.44 -2.29 -18.08
CA LYS A 155 14.20 -3.04 -17.07
C LYS A 155 14.36 -2.27 -15.75
N SER A 156 14.53 -0.95 -15.79
CA SER A 156 14.56 -0.11 -14.57
C SER A 156 13.24 -0.12 -13.80
N VAL A 157 12.09 -0.12 -14.50
CA VAL A 157 10.78 -0.26 -13.85
C VAL A 157 10.63 -1.66 -13.27
N LEU A 158 10.95 -2.71 -14.04
CA LEU A 158 10.95 -4.11 -13.57
C LEU A 158 11.78 -4.29 -12.29
N ALA A 159 13.05 -3.87 -12.33
CA ALA A 159 13.98 -3.99 -11.21
C ALA A 159 13.43 -3.40 -9.90
N THR A 160 12.66 -2.30 -10.00
CA THR A 160 12.06 -1.63 -8.84
C THR A 160 11.10 -2.54 -8.07
N TYR A 161 10.34 -3.40 -8.76
CA TYR A 161 9.28 -4.24 -8.17
C TYR A 161 9.71 -5.69 -7.97
N ILE A 162 10.42 -6.30 -8.94
CA ILE A 162 10.79 -7.72 -8.90
C ILE A 162 11.90 -8.02 -7.89
N LYS A 163 12.62 -7.00 -7.40
CA LYS A 163 13.68 -7.16 -6.39
C LYS A 163 13.22 -7.87 -5.12
N SER A 164 11.93 -7.81 -4.80
CA SER A 164 11.35 -8.50 -3.64
C SER A 164 11.40 -10.03 -3.80
N LEU A 165 11.38 -10.54 -5.04
CA LEU A 165 11.45 -11.97 -5.35
C LEU A 165 12.78 -12.59 -4.94
N ARG A 166 13.89 -11.83 -4.98
CA ARG A 166 15.23 -12.35 -4.64
C ARG A 166 15.32 -12.92 -3.22
N TYR A 167 14.48 -12.46 -2.31
CA TYR A 167 14.43 -12.96 -0.94
C TYR A 167 13.85 -14.38 -0.83
N LEU A 168 13.18 -14.87 -1.87
CA LEU A 168 12.70 -16.27 -1.97
C LEU A 168 13.83 -17.26 -2.28
N HIS A 169 14.99 -16.78 -2.72
CA HIS A 169 16.13 -17.64 -3.05
C HIS A 169 16.46 -18.60 -1.91
N GLY A 170 16.67 -19.88 -2.25
CA GLY A 170 16.98 -20.95 -1.33
C GLY A 170 15.80 -21.49 -0.53
N LEU A 171 14.55 -21.13 -0.87
CA LEU A 171 13.37 -21.81 -0.33
C LEU A 171 13.13 -23.15 -1.02
N ASP A 172 13.57 -23.26 -2.28
CA ASP A 172 13.55 -24.42 -3.15
C ASP A 172 14.79 -25.32 -3.00
N GLU A 173 15.64 -25.04 -2.01
CA GLU A 173 16.90 -25.77 -1.80
C GLU A 173 16.66 -27.27 -1.67
N LYS A 174 17.44 -28.05 -2.43
CA LYS A 174 17.43 -29.51 -2.41
C LYS A 174 18.49 -30.04 -1.43
N ASP A 175 18.22 -31.17 -0.81
CA ASP A 175 19.20 -31.89 0.01
C ASP A 175 20.20 -32.66 -0.87
N SER A 176 21.14 -33.37 -0.22
CA SER A 176 22.15 -34.17 -0.94
C SER A 176 21.57 -35.31 -1.76
N GLN A 177 20.29 -35.68 -1.56
CA GLN A 177 19.57 -36.71 -2.29
C GLN A 177 18.69 -36.11 -3.41
N GLY A 178 18.70 -34.79 -3.57
CA GLY A 178 17.91 -34.08 -4.58
C GLY A 178 16.47 -33.79 -4.18
N ALA A 179 16.05 -34.14 -2.95
CA ALA A 179 14.72 -33.83 -2.45
C ALA A 179 14.66 -32.39 -1.93
N ARG A 180 13.57 -31.66 -2.17
CA ARG A 180 13.41 -30.31 -1.62
C ARG A 180 13.40 -30.37 -0.09
N LYS A 181 14.21 -29.53 0.57
CA LYS A 181 14.26 -29.41 2.04
C LYS A 181 12.95 -28.88 2.62
N ARG A 182 12.16 -28.15 1.81
CA ARG A 182 10.86 -27.59 2.16
C ARG A 182 9.82 -28.09 1.16
N ALA A 183 8.65 -28.45 1.66
CA ALA A 183 7.53 -28.79 0.80
C ALA A 183 7.13 -27.56 -0.05
N PRO A 184 6.92 -27.72 -1.36
CA PRO A 184 6.34 -26.67 -2.21
C PRO A 184 5.01 -26.20 -1.63
N PHE A 185 4.70 -24.91 -1.81
CA PHE A 185 3.46 -24.33 -1.33
C PHE A 185 2.81 -23.47 -2.41
N SER A 186 1.57 -23.82 -2.77
CA SER A 186 0.67 -23.00 -3.58
C SER A 186 -0.38 -22.36 -2.66
N ILE A 187 -0.58 -21.05 -2.82
CA ILE A 187 -1.64 -20.33 -2.13
C ILE A 187 -3.01 -20.77 -2.68
N THR A 188 -3.10 -20.95 -3.99
CA THR A 188 -4.31 -21.36 -4.70
C THR A 188 -4.77 -22.73 -4.23
N ASP A 189 -3.88 -23.73 -4.24
CA ASP A 189 -4.19 -25.08 -3.77
C ASP A 189 -4.65 -25.07 -2.30
N TRP A 190 -3.96 -24.30 -1.44
CA TRP A 190 -4.35 -24.17 -0.03
C TRP A 190 -5.71 -23.49 0.18
N VAL A 191 -6.03 -22.47 -0.62
CA VAL A 191 -7.33 -21.79 -0.59
C VAL A 191 -8.44 -22.69 -1.12
N GLN A 192 -8.18 -23.46 -2.18
CA GLN A 192 -9.19 -24.26 -2.86
C GLN A 192 -9.43 -25.63 -2.22
N ASP A 193 -8.45 -26.17 -1.48
CA ASP A 193 -8.61 -27.41 -0.73
C ASP A 193 -9.54 -27.20 0.49
N GLU A 194 -10.77 -27.70 0.39
CA GLU A 194 -11.78 -27.61 1.45
C GLU A 194 -11.47 -28.46 2.68
N SER A 195 -10.59 -29.45 2.55
CA SER A 195 -10.14 -30.25 3.69
C SER A 195 -9.11 -29.52 4.56
N GLN A 196 -8.45 -28.49 4.00
CA GLN A 196 -7.51 -27.68 4.76
C GLN A 196 -8.21 -26.82 5.79
N GLN A 197 -7.57 -26.71 6.94
CA GLN A 197 -7.90 -25.77 7.99
C GLN A 197 -6.63 -25.07 8.42
N GLY A 198 -6.74 -23.84 8.89
CA GLY A 198 -5.57 -23.10 9.35
C GLY A 198 -5.59 -21.66 8.89
N PHE A 199 -4.56 -20.94 9.32
CA PHE A 199 -4.32 -19.56 8.96
C PHE A 199 -3.08 -19.47 8.06
N LEU A 200 -3.19 -18.69 6.99
CA LEU A 200 -2.08 -18.25 6.16
C LEU A 200 -1.65 -16.86 6.61
N PHE A 201 -0.47 -16.76 7.23
CA PHE A 201 0.10 -15.50 7.69
C PHE A 201 0.98 -14.88 6.61
N LEU A 202 0.53 -13.76 6.04
CA LEU A 202 1.32 -12.88 5.19
C LEU A 202 1.98 -11.84 6.10
N SER A 203 3.15 -12.19 6.66
CA SER A 203 3.78 -11.39 7.71
C SER A 203 4.97 -10.59 7.18
N SER A 204 5.21 -9.45 7.81
CA SER A 204 6.44 -8.69 7.62
C SER A 204 6.80 -7.94 8.88
N ASN A 205 8.08 -7.85 9.22
CA ASN A 205 8.51 -6.98 10.30
C ASN A 205 8.61 -5.51 9.80
N ALA A 206 8.46 -4.56 10.71
CA ALA A 206 8.43 -3.13 10.37
C ALA A 206 9.69 -2.63 9.62
N ARG A 207 10.84 -3.28 9.82
CA ARG A 207 12.11 -2.89 9.16
C ARG A 207 12.20 -3.36 7.71
N GLN A 208 11.55 -4.47 7.37
CA GLN A 208 11.64 -5.13 6.07
C GLN A 208 10.37 -4.97 5.23
N HIS A 209 9.31 -4.41 5.83
CA HIS A 209 8.01 -4.26 5.21
C HIS A 209 8.08 -3.60 3.82
N THR A 210 8.81 -2.48 3.68
CA THR A 210 8.96 -1.76 2.40
C THR A 210 9.55 -2.65 1.30
N ALA A 211 10.46 -3.57 1.64
CA ALA A 211 11.09 -4.46 0.67
C ALA A 211 10.19 -5.64 0.27
N LEU A 212 9.27 -6.07 1.14
CA LEU A 212 8.34 -7.19 0.89
C LEU A 212 6.97 -6.74 0.37
N ARG A 213 6.66 -5.46 0.40
CA ARG A 213 5.33 -4.95 0.06
C ARG A 213 4.83 -5.40 -1.34
N PRO A 214 5.63 -5.38 -2.43
CA PRO A 214 5.18 -5.89 -3.73
C PRO A 214 4.81 -7.39 -3.68
N LEU A 215 5.66 -8.20 -3.04
CA LEU A 215 5.46 -9.64 -2.90
C LEU A 215 4.22 -9.99 -2.06
N ILE A 216 4.01 -9.30 -0.93
CA ILE A 216 2.81 -9.49 -0.09
C ILE A 216 1.54 -9.08 -0.86
N SER A 217 1.62 -8.01 -1.65
CA SER A 217 0.50 -7.56 -2.48
C SER A 217 0.14 -8.61 -3.53
N MET A 218 1.15 -9.21 -4.17
CA MET A 218 0.97 -10.33 -5.10
C MET A 218 0.33 -11.55 -4.40
N TRP A 219 0.82 -11.97 -3.23
CA TRP A 219 0.23 -13.09 -2.49
C TRP A 219 -1.23 -12.86 -2.09
N LEU A 220 -1.59 -11.63 -1.70
CA LEU A 220 -2.99 -11.28 -1.43
C LEU A 220 -3.86 -11.36 -2.69
N ALA A 221 -3.34 -10.93 -3.84
CA ALA A 221 -4.06 -11.03 -5.10
C ALA A 221 -4.27 -12.50 -5.51
N ILE A 222 -3.24 -13.34 -5.39
CA ILE A 222 -3.35 -14.79 -5.63
C ILE A 222 -4.44 -15.39 -4.73
N ALA A 223 -4.36 -15.13 -3.42
CA ALA A 223 -5.33 -15.67 -2.48
C ALA A 223 -6.76 -15.21 -2.78
N SER A 224 -6.92 -13.96 -3.19
CA SER A 224 -8.23 -13.39 -3.53
C SER A 224 -8.81 -14.02 -4.80
N ASN A 225 -7.99 -14.16 -5.85
CA ASN A 225 -8.40 -14.78 -7.12
C ASN A 225 -8.68 -16.28 -6.93
N ALA A 226 -7.91 -16.96 -6.09
CA ALA A 226 -8.16 -18.36 -5.75
C ALA A 226 -9.54 -18.57 -5.10
N ILE A 227 -9.99 -17.63 -4.25
CA ILE A 227 -11.35 -17.66 -3.67
C ILE A 227 -12.41 -17.44 -4.78
N LEU A 228 -12.20 -16.47 -5.68
CA LEU A 228 -13.12 -16.21 -6.79
C LEU A 228 -13.23 -17.38 -7.78
N GLY A 229 -12.17 -18.20 -7.89
CA GLY A 229 -12.16 -19.40 -8.72
C GLY A 229 -12.83 -20.62 -8.10
N MET A 230 -13.33 -20.54 -6.86
CA MET A 230 -14.05 -21.64 -6.22
C MET A 230 -15.48 -21.76 -6.73
N GLU A 231 -16.12 -22.91 -6.50
CA GLU A 231 -17.56 -23.04 -6.72
C GLU A 231 -18.37 -22.24 -5.68
N PRO A 232 -19.52 -21.65 -6.05
CA PRO A 232 -20.39 -20.96 -5.10
C PRO A 232 -20.81 -21.83 -3.92
N ASP A 233 -20.69 -21.30 -2.71
CA ASP A 233 -21.04 -22.00 -1.46
C ASP A 233 -21.48 -20.98 -0.39
N GLU A 234 -22.68 -21.14 0.14
CA GLU A 234 -23.27 -20.25 1.13
C GLU A 234 -22.78 -20.51 2.57
N ASP A 235 -22.20 -21.68 2.83
CA ASP A 235 -21.69 -22.12 4.13
C ASP A 235 -20.18 -21.89 4.28
N ARG A 236 -19.43 -21.90 3.17
CA ARG A 236 -17.98 -21.65 3.16
C ARG A 236 -17.63 -20.28 3.74
N ARG A 237 -16.62 -20.22 4.62
CA ARG A 237 -16.05 -18.96 5.11
C ARG A 237 -14.53 -18.97 5.00
N ILE A 238 -14.00 -18.09 4.15
CA ILE A 238 -12.56 -17.83 4.03
C ILE A 238 -12.32 -16.37 4.37
N TRP A 239 -11.69 -16.12 5.50
CA TRP A 239 -11.48 -14.76 6.00
C TRP A 239 -10.22 -14.14 5.38
N VAL A 240 -10.32 -12.91 4.88
CA VAL A 240 -9.15 -12.10 4.47
C VAL A 240 -9.07 -10.91 5.42
N ILE A 241 -8.08 -10.94 6.31
CA ILE A 241 -7.93 -9.97 7.41
C ILE A 241 -6.70 -9.12 7.14
N ILE A 242 -6.93 -7.82 6.99
CA ILE A 242 -5.90 -6.83 6.70
C ILE A 242 -5.94 -5.77 7.81
N ASP A 243 -5.04 -5.86 8.80
CA ASP A 243 -5.03 -4.93 9.94
C ASP A 243 -4.75 -3.48 9.52
N GLU A 244 -3.90 -3.28 8.52
CA GLU A 244 -3.54 -1.94 8.03
C GLU A 244 -3.45 -1.87 6.49
N MET A 245 -4.60 -1.74 5.84
CA MET A 245 -4.67 -1.81 4.36
C MET A 245 -3.83 -0.75 3.61
N PRO A 246 -3.76 0.53 4.03
CA PRO A 246 -3.00 1.54 3.28
C PRO A 246 -1.48 1.31 3.22
N THR A 247 -0.98 0.31 3.94
CA THR A 247 0.45 -0.06 3.92
C THR A 247 0.83 -0.93 2.74
N LEU A 248 -0.15 -1.54 2.06
CA LEU A 248 0.06 -2.35 0.87
C LEU A 248 0.17 -1.48 -0.38
N HIS A 249 0.63 -2.07 -1.49
CA HIS A 249 0.40 -1.44 -2.79
C HIS A 249 -1.10 -1.43 -3.11
N LYS A 250 -1.49 -0.58 -4.06
CA LYS A 250 -2.83 -0.66 -4.64
C LYS A 250 -3.01 -2.06 -5.21
N LEU A 251 -3.87 -2.86 -4.59
CA LEU A 251 -4.23 -4.17 -5.10
C LEU A 251 -5.12 -3.95 -6.33
N PRO A 252 -4.70 -4.42 -7.52
CA PRO A 252 -5.57 -4.39 -8.69
C PRO A 252 -6.89 -5.08 -8.36
N GLU A 253 -7.98 -4.55 -8.90
CA GLU A 253 -9.30 -5.19 -8.86
C GLU A 253 -9.91 -5.42 -7.47
N LEU A 254 -9.30 -4.91 -6.38
CA LEU A 254 -9.81 -5.12 -5.02
C LEU A 254 -11.29 -4.72 -4.87
N THR A 255 -11.73 -3.65 -5.53
CA THR A 255 -13.14 -3.23 -5.54
C THR A 255 -14.05 -4.28 -6.16
N HIS A 256 -13.61 -4.91 -7.25
CA HIS A 256 -14.34 -5.97 -7.94
C HIS A 256 -14.37 -7.23 -7.07
N ILE A 257 -13.20 -7.66 -6.58
CA ILE A 257 -13.03 -8.81 -5.70
C ILE A 257 -13.97 -8.71 -4.49
N ILE A 258 -13.92 -7.61 -3.72
CA ILE A 258 -14.75 -7.47 -2.50
C ILE A 258 -16.25 -7.53 -2.83
N SER A 259 -16.66 -7.09 -4.02
CA SER A 259 -18.07 -7.12 -4.43
C SER A 259 -18.58 -8.52 -4.80
N GLU A 260 -17.73 -9.39 -5.35
CA GLU A 260 -18.14 -10.70 -5.85
C GLU A 260 -17.80 -11.86 -4.91
N VAL A 261 -16.71 -11.73 -4.14
CA VAL A 261 -16.12 -12.82 -3.34
C VAL A 261 -17.08 -13.44 -2.33
N ARG A 262 -18.13 -12.71 -1.92
CA ARG A 262 -19.15 -13.19 -0.99
C ARG A 262 -19.86 -14.45 -1.49
N LYS A 263 -20.08 -14.57 -2.82
CA LYS A 263 -20.72 -15.74 -3.44
C LYS A 263 -19.92 -17.03 -3.22
N PHE A 264 -18.61 -16.90 -3.06
CA PHE A 264 -17.66 -18.01 -2.94
C PHE A 264 -17.20 -18.24 -1.49
N GLY A 265 -17.78 -17.51 -0.53
CA GLY A 265 -17.48 -17.63 0.89
C GLY A 265 -16.41 -16.66 1.43
N GLY A 266 -15.88 -15.76 0.62
CA GLY A 266 -14.87 -14.80 1.05
C GLY A 266 -15.41 -13.73 2.01
N CYS A 267 -14.68 -13.46 3.09
CA CYS A 267 -15.06 -12.51 4.14
C CYS A 267 -13.92 -11.51 4.41
N TYR A 268 -14.05 -10.26 3.96
CA TYR A 268 -13.02 -9.24 4.13
C TYR A 268 -13.18 -8.43 5.42
N LEU A 269 -12.11 -8.37 6.21
CA LEU A 269 -11.95 -7.39 7.28
C LEU A 269 -10.79 -6.46 6.93
N LEU A 270 -11.13 -5.21 6.67
CA LEU A 270 -10.17 -4.14 6.41
C LEU A 270 -10.08 -3.22 7.63
N GLY A 271 -8.87 -3.10 8.17
CA GLY A 271 -8.48 -2.12 9.16
C GLY A 271 -7.99 -0.84 8.49
N LEU A 272 -8.55 0.28 8.93
CA LEU A 272 -8.24 1.62 8.45
C LEU A 272 -7.84 2.50 9.64
N GLN A 273 -6.86 3.37 9.43
CA GLN A 273 -6.50 4.42 10.40
C GLN A 273 -7.04 5.79 9.99
N SER A 274 -7.15 6.00 8.67
CA SER A 274 -7.57 7.26 8.08
C SER A 274 -8.11 7.00 6.69
N TYR A 275 -9.30 7.51 6.40
CA TYR A 275 -9.88 7.49 5.06
C TYR A 275 -9.00 8.24 4.04
N ALA A 276 -8.30 9.30 4.44
CA ALA A 276 -7.40 10.04 3.55
C ALA A 276 -6.21 9.18 3.05
N GLN A 277 -5.73 8.23 3.87
CA GLN A 277 -4.70 7.29 3.42
C GLN A 277 -5.25 6.32 2.37
N LEU A 278 -6.50 5.86 2.57
CA LEU A 278 -7.19 5.04 1.59
C LEU A 278 -7.36 5.78 0.24
N GLU A 279 -7.80 7.04 0.27
CA GLU A 279 -7.89 7.89 -0.92
C GLU A 279 -6.55 8.12 -1.60
N THR A 280 -5.47 8.26 -0.84
CA THR A 280 -4.12 8.43 -1.40
C THR A 280 -3.69 7.20 -2.18
N THR A 281 -3.95 5.99 -1.65
CA THR A 281 -3.52 4.73 -2.27
C THR A 281 -4.41 4.32 -3.45
N TYR A 282 -5.74 4.45 -3.32
CA TYR A 282 -6.69 3.93 -4.31
C TYR A 282 -7.29 5.00 -5.22
N GLY A 283 -7.18 6.28 -4.87
CA GLY A 283 -7.90 7.39 -5.50
C GLY A 283 -9.30 7.56 -4.89
N HIS A 284 -9.86 8.77 -5.03
CA HIS A 284 -11.12 9.16 -4.39
C HIS A 284 -12.30 8.20 -4.68
N ASN A 285 -12.52 7.88 -5.96
CA ASN A 285 -13.67 7.05 -6.36
C ASN A 285 -13.53 5.60 -5.86
N ALA A 286 -12.37 4.97 -6.05
CA ALA A 286 -12.16 3.59 -5.63
C ALA A 286 -12.14 3.46 -4.10
N ALA A 287 -11.58 4.42 -3.38
CA ALA A 287 -11.63 4.49 -1.92
C ALA A 287 -13.08 4.48 -1.39
N ARG A 288 -13.96 5.28 -2.02
CA ARG A 288 -15.37 5.33 -1.67
C ARG A 288 -16.08 4.01 -1.96
N VAL A 289 -15.83 3.38 -3.11
CA VAL A 289 -16.39 2.06 -3.44
C VAL A 289 -15.94 0.99 -2.42
N ILE A 290 -14.66 0.94 -2.07
CA ILE A 290 -14.16 0.02 -1.03
C ILE A 290 -14.85 0.30 0.29
N PHE A 291 -14.98 1.57 0.67
CA PHE A 291 -15.67 1.95 1.89
C PHE A 291 -17.11 1.44 1.85
N ASP A 292 -17.89 1.72 0.82
CA ASP A 292 -19.31 1.39 0.72
C ASP A 292 -19.59 -0.13 0.75
N LEU A 293 -18.69 -0.97 0.23
CA LEU A 293 -18.85 -2.43 0.24
C LEU A 293 -18.73 -3.06 1.64
N LEU A 294 -18.13 -2.37 2.62
CA LEU A 294 -17.83 -2.92 3.94
C LEU A 294 -18.96 -2.65 4.97
N ASN A 295 -19.99 -3.48 4.94
CA ASN A 295 -21.24 -3.21 5.66
C ASN A 295 -21.18 -3.31 7.20
N THR A 296 -20.34 -4.17 7.77
CA THR A 296 -20.14 -4.23 9.23
C THR A 296 -19.04 -3.24 9.63
N ARG A 297 -19.37 -2.26 10.47
CA ARG A 297 -18.51 -1.13 10.82
C ARG A 297 -18.21 -1.11 12.31
N PHE A 298 -16.93 -1.01 12.64
CA PHE A 298 -16.47 -0.62 13.97
C PHE A 298 -15.78 0.73 13.86
N PHE A 299 -16.32 1.75 14.50
CA PHE A 299 -15.73 3.08 14.59
C PHE A 299 -15.14 3.29 15.98
N PHE A 300 -13.83 3.19 16.09
CA PHE A 300 -13.07 3.59 17.26
C PHE A 300 -12.78 5.10 17.22
N ARG A 301 -12.05 5.60 18.22
CA ARG A 301 -11.62 6.99 18.26
C ARG A 301 -10.91 7.41 16.97
N ALA A 302 -11.41 8.48 16.35
CA ALA A 302 -10.80 9.15 15.22
C ALA A 302 -10.42 10.59 15.62
N PRO A 303 -9.12 10.96 15.65
CA PRO A 303 -8.70 12.29 16.13
C PRO A 303 -9.01 13.41 15.14
N SER A 304 -9.02 13.11 13.84
CA SER A 304 -9.26 14.11 12.80
C SER A 304 -10.76 14.39 12.66
N LYS A 305 -11.11 15.69 12.52
CA LYS A 305 -12.51 16.10 12.29
C LYS A 305 -13.08 15.44 11.04
N ALA A 306 -12.31 15.35 9.96
CA ALA A 306 -12.75 14.77 8.70
C ALA A 306 -13.20 13.31 8.87
N MET A 307 -12.40 12.46 9.51
CA MET A 307 -12.76 11.06 9.73
C MET A 307 -13.90 10.92 10.74
N ALA A 308 -13.90 11.73 11.81
CA ALA A 308 -14.98 11.72 12.78
C ALA A 308 -16.33 12.15 12.17
N THR A 309 -16.34 13.09 11.23
CA THR A 309 -17.53 13.46 10.46
C THR A 309 -17.98 12.30 9.55
N VAL A 310 -17.06 11.67 8.81
CA VAL A 310 -17.40 10.49 7.99
C VAL A 310 -18.03 9.37 8.85
N ALA A 311 -17.48 9.10 10.04
CA ALA A 311 -18.05 8.12 10.97
C ALA A 311 -19.42 8.55 11.50
N SER A 312 -19.57 9.81 11.91
CA SER A 312 -20.84 10.39 12.37
C SER A 312 -21.93 10.29 11.31
N ASP A 313 -21.61 10.62 10.05
CA ASP A 313 -22.54 10.59 8.93
C ASP A 313 -22.92 9.13 8.57
N ASP A 314 -21.97 8.19 8.62
CA ASP A 314 -22.23 6.76 8.37
C ASP A 314 -23.09 6.12 9.47
N LEU A 315 -22.94 6.55 10.73
CA LEU A 315 -23.78 6.12 11.85
C LEU A 315 -25.20 6.69 11.79
N GLY A 316 -25.41 7.76 11.01
CA GLY A 316 -26.72 8.31 10.67
C GLY A 316 -27.26 9.36 11.65
N GLU A 317 -28.49 9.81 11.36
CA GLU A 317 -29.23 10.79 12.16
C GLU A 317 -30.44 10.16 12.85
N GLN A 318 -30.90 10.82 13.91
CA GLN A 318 -32.14 10.51 14.63
C GLN A 318 -33.00 11.77 14.73
N GLU A 319 -34.30 11.60 14.54
CA GLU A 319 -35.29 12.61 14.88
C GLU A 319 -35.72 12.43 16.32
N ILE A 320 -35.63 13.51 17.10
CA ILE A 320 -36.08 13.53 18.49
C ILE A 320 -37.19 14.59 18.65
N ASP A 321 -38.27 14.23 19.34
CA ASP A 321 -39.23 15.21 19.85
C ASP A 321 -38.76 15.71 21.21
N ILE A 322 -38.49 17.00 21.31
CA ILE A 322 -38.06 17.66 22.54
C ILE A 322 -39.25 18.43 23.09
N SER A 323 -39.83 17.93 24.17
CA SER A 323 -40.78 18.70 24.99
C SER A 323 -40.01 19.74 25.81
N ARG A 324 -40.30 21.02 25.58
CA ARG A 324 -39.78 22.14 26.37
C ARG A 324 -40.89 22.73 27.24
N GLU A 325 -40.62 22.78 28.53
CA GLU A 325 -41.46 23.49 29.49
C GLU A 325 -40.93 24.92 29.68
N ASN A 326 -41.77 25.90 29.37
CA ASN A 326 -41.53 27.30 29.65
C ASN A 326 -42.37 27.71 30.87
N ILE A 327 -41.68 28.08 31.96
CA ILE A 327 -42.31 28.62 33.16
C ILE A 327 -42.20 30.14 33.12
N SER A 328 -43.34 30.82 33.04
CA SER A 328 -43.38 32.29 33.15
C SER A 328 -43.67 32.68 34.59
N TYR A 329 -42.70 33.35 35.24
CA TYR A 329 -42.86 33.88 36.59
C TYR A 329 -43.51 35.27 36.56
N GLY A 330 -44.69 35.39 37.16
CA GLY A 330 -45.38 36.67 37.36
C GLY A 330 -44.96 37.35 38.67
N ALA A 331 -45.13 38.67 38.79
CA ALA A 331 -44.88 39.39 40.05
C ALA A 331 -45.83 39.02 41.21
N ASN A 332 -46.89 38.24 40.93
CA ASN A 332 -47.85 37.73 41.91
C ASN A 332 -47.85 36.19 41.91
N ALA A 333 -47.69 35.57 43.08
CA ALA A 333 -47.58 34.12 43.28
C ALA A 333 -48.82 33.29 42.86
N LEU A 334 -49.93 33.95 42.48
CA LEU A 334 -51.19 33.31 42.07
C LEU A 334 -51.33 33.13 40.54
N ARG A 335 -50.32 33.50 39.74
CA ARG A 335 -50.41 33.48 38.27
C ARG A 335 -49.09 33.06 37.61
N ASP A 336 -48.57 31.90 38.01
CA ASP A 336 -47.51 31.25 37.24
C ASP A 336 -48.16 30.35 36.16
N GLY A 337 -47.76 30.59 34.91
CA GLY A 337 -48.22 29.84 33.74
C GLY A 337 -47.16 28.85 33.30
N VAL A 338 -47.53 27.59 33.11
CA VAL A 338 -46.69 26.57 32.50
C VAL A 338 -47.13 26.36 31.06
N SER A 339 -46.22 26.53 30.11
CA SER A 339 -46.46 26.25 28.69
C SER A 339 -45.54 25.13 28.23
N LEU A 340 -46.12 24.08 27.66
CA LEU A 340 -45.40 22.95 27.07
C LEU A 340 -45.37 23.11 25.55
N GLY A 341 -44.18 23.26 24.98
CA GLY A 341 -43.95 23.26 23.54
C GLY A 341 -43.26 21.97 23.10
N HIS A 342 -43.72 21.38 22.01
CA HIS A 342 -43.04 20.26 21.35
C HIS A 342 -42.19 20.79 20.20
N GLN A 343 -40.97 20.25 20.04
CA GLN A 343 -40.07 20.59 18.95
C GLN A 343 -39.41 19.32 18.42
N ASN A 344 -39.75 18.94 17.20
CA ASN A 344 -39.01 17.93 16.46
C ASN A 344 -37.66 18.50 16.01
N LYS A 345 -36.58 17.77 16.27
CA LYS A 345 -35.22 18.14 15.89
C LYS A 345 -34.47 16.92 15.35
N SER A 346 -33.92 17.02 14.15
CA SER A 346 -32.92 16.06 13.67
C SER A 346 -31.56 16.36 14.29
N ARG A 347 -30.84 15.30 14.69
CA ARG A 347 -29.44 15.37 15.11
C ARG A 347 -28.71 14.05 14.77
N PRO A 348 -27.38 14.04 14.66
CA PRO A 348 -26.62 12.80 14.55
C PRO A 348 -26.95 11.83 15.69
N VAL A 349 -26.98 10.52 15.40
CA VAL A 349 -27.09 9.48 16.43
C VAL A 349 -25.88 9.55 17.36
N VAL A 350 -24.70 9.67 16.75
CA VAL A 350 -23.43 9.93 17.42
C VAL A 350 -22.76 11.09 16.71
N SER A 351 -22.44 12.14 17.44
CA SER A 351 -21.75 13.31 16.91
C SER A 351 -20.26 13.04 16.66
N ALA A 352 -19.68 13.78 15.71
CA ALA A 352 -18.23 13.74 15.48
C ALA A 352 -17.40 14.03 16.75
N ALA A 353 -17.92 14.87 17.67
CA ALA A 353 -17.27 15.15 18.95
C ALA A 353 -17.24 13.92 19.87
N GLU A 354 -18.33 13.14 19.91
CA GLU A 354 -18.39 11.88 20.67
C GLU A 354 -17.44 10.84 20.07
N ILE A 355 -17.29 10.77 18.75
CA ILE A 355 -16.29 9.89 18.09
C ILE A 355 -14.86 10.31 18.46
N GLN A 356 -14.57 11.61 18.45
CA GLN A 356 -13.25 12.13 18.84
C GLN A 356 -12.92 11.89 20.32
N GLY A 357 -13.96 11.91 21.17
CA GLY A 357 -13.87 11.74 22.62
C GLY A 357 -13.96 10.30 23.11
N LEU A 358 -14.04 9.30 22.23
CA LEU A 358 -14.05 7.88 22.62
C LEU A 358 -12.78 7.50 23.38
N ASP A 359 -12.92 6.79 24.49
CA ASP A 359 -11.77 6.25 25.20
C ASP A 359 -11.13 5.08 24.42
N ASP A 360 -9.88 4.76 24.75
CA ASP A 360 -9.24 3.58 24.19
C ASP A 360 -10.04 2.33 24.57
N LEU A 361 -10.17 1.40 23.61
CA LEU A 361 -10.99 0.19 23.70
C LEU A 361 -12.51 0.45 23.66
N GLU A 362 -12.97 1.67 23.41
CA GLU A 362 -14.36 1.94 23.06
C GLU A 362 -14.55 2.05 21.55
N CYS A 363 -15.69 1.58 21.05
CA CYS A 363 -16.09 1.78 19.66
C CYS A 363 -17.61 1.78 19.49
N TYR A 364 -18.09 2.37 18.40
CA TYR A 364 -19.45 2.17 17.93
C TYR A 364 -19.51 1.06 16.89
N LEU A 365 -20.44 0.13 17.06
CA LEU A 365 -20.74 -0.95 16.14
C LEU A 365 -22.02 -0.63 15.36
N ARG A 366 -21.92 -0.72 14.04
CA ARG A 366 -23.04 -0.80 13.11
C ARG A 366 -22.97 -2.11 12.35
N THR A 367 -24.04 -2.89 12.40
CA THR A 367 -24.18 -4.12 11.62
C THR A 367 -25.14 -3.91 10.45
N PRO A 368 -25.02 -4.70 9.37
CA PRO A 368 -26.00 -4.70 8.30
C PRO A 368 -27.40 -4.97 8.84
N ASN A 369 -28.41 -4.31 8.26
CA ASN A 369 -29.83 -4.50 8.59
C ASN A 369 -30.23 -4.20 10.06
N SER A 370 -29.37 -3.54 10.84
CA SER A 370 -29.71 -3.04 12.18
C SER A 370 -29.92 -1.54 12.16
N MET A 371 -31.03 -1.08 12.72
CA MET A 371 -31.25 0.34 13.01
C MET A 371 -30.48 0.80 14.26
N LEU A 372 -30.10 -0.13 15.14
CA LEU A 372 -29.46 0.19 16.41
C LEU A 372 -27.94 0.34 16.23
N ILE A 373 -27.43 1.49 16.67
CA ILE A 373 -26.00 1.75 16.85
C ILE A 373 -25.62 1.38 18.29
N THR A 374 -24.61 0.52 18.45
CA THR A 374 -24.23 0.01 19.77
C THR A 374 -22.86 0.54 20.17
N LYS A 375 -22.76 1.23 21.30
CA LYS A 375 -21.46 1.53 21.92
C LYS A 375 -20.93 0.29 22.63
N LEU A 376 -19.73 -0.16 22.25
CA LEU A 376 -19.05 -1.31 22.82
C LEU A 376 -17.83 -0.88 23.63
N GLN A 377 -17.67 -1.47 24.81
CA GLN A 377 -16.43 -1.43 25.58
C GLN A 377 -15.70 -2.77 25.43
N LEU A 378 -14.53 -2.74 24.78
CA LEU A 378 -13.68 -3.91 24.68
C LEU A 378 -12.86 -4.06 25.95
N LYS A 379 -12.82 -5.30 26.46
CA LYS A 379 -11.85 -5.71 27.47
C LYS A 379 -10.51 -6.02 26.79
N TYR A 380 -9.45 -5.39 27.27
CA TYR A 380 -8.09 -5.74 26.88
C TYR A 380 -7.78 -7.17 27.30
N ASP A 381 -7.27 -7.96 26.36
CA ASP A 381 -6.86 -9.34 26.60
C ASP A 381 -5.35 -9.45 26.38
N ARG A 382 -4.62 -9.71 27.47
CA ARG A 382 -3.18 -9.93 27.45
C ARG A 382 -2.90 -11.38 27.06
N MET A 383 -3.01 -11.67 25.76
CA MET A 383 -2.64 -12.97 25.21
C MET A 383 -1.15 -13.25 25.39
N SER A 384 -0.82 -14.44 25.89
CA SER A 384 0.55 -14.94 25.91
C SER A 384 1.06 -15.23 24.49
N ASN A 385 2.34 -15.00 24.26
CA ASN A 385 2.98 -15.45 23.02
C ASN A 385 3.18 -16.97 23.11
N ILE A 386 2.62 -17.70 22.15
CA ILE A 386 2.76 -19.16 22.03
C ILE A 386 3.94 -19.54 21.11
N GLN A 387 4.38 -18.61 20.26
CA GLN A 387 5.47 -18.77 19.31
C GLN A 387 6.30 -17.48 19.24
N PRO A 388 7.59 -17.55 18.83
CA PRO A 388 8.34 -16.36 18.45
C PRO A 388 7.61 -15.59 17.36
N SER A 389 7.53 -14.26 17.48
CA SER A 389 6.93 -13.41 16.44
C SER A 389 7.67 -13.54 15.12
N PHE A 390 9.01 -13.62 15.17
CA PHE A 390 9.86 -13.70 14.00
C PHE A 390 11.09 -14.55 14.30
N MET A 391 11.43 -15.45 13.38
CA MET A 391 12.68 -16.21 13.43
C MET A 391 13.49 -15.89 12.18
N LYS A 392 14.62 -15.19 12.33
CA LYS A 392 15.38 -14.71 11.17
C LYS A 392 15.93 -15.89 10.35
N ARG A 393 15.57 -15.95 9.07
CA ARG A 393 16.11 -16.87 8.08
C ARG A 393 17.50 -16.46 7.63
N SER A 394 18.36 -17.45 7.42
CA SER A 394 19.62 -17.27 6.69
C SER A 394 19.36 -17.44 5.20
N ILE A 395 19.32 -16.34 4.45
CA ILE A 395 19.20 -16.41 2.98
C ILE A 395 20.58 -16.81 2.43
N PRO A 396 20.68 -17.90 1.65
CA PRO A 396 21.95 -18.32 1.09
C PRO A 396 22.50 -17.25 0.16
N GLY A 397 23.82 -17.05 0.20
CA GLY A 397 24.53 -16.26 -0.79
C GLY A 397 24.93 -17.12 -1.98
N GLY A 398 25.37 -16.48 -3.06
CA GLY A 398 25.86 -17.17 -4.24
C GLY A 398 26.37 -16.17 -5.27
N LYS A 399 27.31 -16.59 -6.12
CA LYS A 399 27.87 -15.72 -7.17
C LYS A 399 26.80 -15.17 -8.10
N GLU A 400 25.77 -15.98 -8.38
CA GLU A 400 24.69 -15.55 -9.27
C GLU A 400 23.75 -14.57 -8.58
N MET A 401 23.39 -14.80 -7.32
CA MET A 401 22.61 -13.84 -6.54
C MET A 401 23.36 -12.51 -6.35
N GLU A 402 24.68 -12.55 -6.16
CA GLU A 402 25.53 -11.35 -6.12
C GLU A 402 25.48 -10.55 -7.45
N ARG A 403 25.47 -11.24 -8.60
CA ARG A 403 25.30 -10.60 -9.91
C ARG A 403 23.91 -9.99 -10.06
N ILE A 404 22.88 -10.71 -9.65
CA ILE A 404 21.49 -10.21 -9.66
C ILE A 404 21.38 -8.96 -8.79
N ASP A 405 21.94 -8.96 -7.59
CA ASP A 405 21.95 -7.79 -6.70
C ASP A 405 22.69 -6.59 -7.33
N GLN A 406 23.82 -6.83 -8.00
CA GLN A 406 24.52 -5.78 -8.75
C GLN A 406 23.69 -5.24 -9.92
N ALA A 407 23.02 -6.11 -10.68
CA ALA A 407 22.15 -5.73 -11.78
C ALA A 407 20.93 -4.92 -11.31
N LEU A 408 20.33 -5.28 -10.18
CA LEU A 408 19.26 -4.50 -9.54
C LEU A 408 19.73 -3.09 -9.20
N ILE A 409 20.89 -2.96 -8.55
CA ILE A 409 21.47 -1.66 -8.20
C ILE A 409 21.76 -0.83 -9.46
N PHE A 410 22.32 -1.47 -10.50
CA PHE A 410 22.58 -0.82 -11.78
C PHE A 410 21.29 -0.27 -12.41
N HIS A 411 20.25 -1.09 -12.54
CA HIS A 411 19.00 -0.68 -13.17
C HIS A 411 18.19 0.33 -12.36
N GLU A 412 18.29 0.31 -11.02
CA GLU A 412 17.59 1.27 -10.17
C GLU A 412 18.27 2.65 -10.15
N LEU A 413 19.61 2.71 -10.17
CA LEU A 413 20.35 3.94 -9.92
C LEU A 413 21.18 4.42 -11.11
N ILE A 414 21.88 3.51 -11.79
CA ILE A 414 22.93 3.86 -12.77
C ILE A 414 22.33 4.00 -14.17
N ALA A 415 21.52 3.03 -14.59
CA ALA A 415 20.89 2.99 -15.92
C ALA A 415 20.08 4.26 -16.20
N LEU A 416 19.47 4.86 -15.17
CA LEU A 416 18.71 6.10 -15.29
C LEU A 416 19.56 7.29 -15.75
N HIS A 417 20.86 7.28 -15.49
CA HIS A 417 21.78 8.35 -15.93
C HIS A 417 22.11 8.30 -17.42
N GLU A 418 21.95 7.14 -18.06
CA GLU A 418 22.18 6.95 -19.49
C GLU A 418 21.00 7.46 -20.34
N LEU A 419 19.86 7.69 -19.70
CA LEU A 419 18.63 8.19 -20.32
C LEU A 419 18.63 9.72 -20.41
N ASP A 420 17.83 10.24 -21.35
CA ASP A 420 17.60 11.68 -21.43
C ASP A 420 16.87 12.23 -20.18
N GLU A 421 16.96 13.54 -19.96
CA GLU A 421 16.40 14.19 -18.76
C GLU A 421 14.88 13.99 -18.63
N THR A 422 14.16 13.91 -19.74
CA THR A 422 12.70 13.76 -19.74
C THR A 422 12.29 12.35 -19.33
N GLN A 423 12.91 11.33 -19.94
CA GLN A 423 12.70 9.93 -19.60
C GLN A 423 13.15 9.63 -18.16
N ARG A 424 14.32 10.14 -17.76
CA ARG A 424 14.84 9.99 -16.40
C ARG A 424 13.87 10.57 -15.37
N ASN A 425 13.38 11.79 -15.57
CA ASN A 425 12.44 12.41 -14.63
C ASN A 425 11.11 11.64 -14.54
N ARG A 426 10.63 11.07 -15.64
CA ARG A 426 9.44 10.21 -15.65
C ARG A 426 9.65 8.93 -14.85
N LEU A 427 10.76 8.23 -15.07
CA LEU A 427 11.07 6.99 -14.35
C LEU A 427 11.32 7.23 -12.85
N LEU A 428 11.98 8.34 -12.50
CA LEU A 428 12.14 8.76 -11.12
C LEU A 428 10.78 9.05 -10.46
N ALA A 429 9.81 9.60 -11.18
CA ALA A 429 8.46 9.78 -10.66
C ALA A 429 7.76 8.44 -10.38
N ILE A 430 7.92 7.44 -11.25
CA ILE A 430 7.39 6.08 -11.03
C ILE A 430 8.04 5.46 -9.78
N GLN A 431 9.37 5.54 -9.65
CA GLN A 431 10.06 5.05 -8.46
C GLN A 431 9.64 5.79 -7.19
N GLN A 432 9.51 7.12 -7.23
CA GLN A 432 9.07 7.92 -6.08
C GLN A 432 7.63 7.58 -5.68
N SER A 433 6.72 7.37 -6.63
CA SER A 433 5.34 6.97 -6.36
C SER A 433 5.23 5.65 -5.59
N THR A 434 6.22 4.76 -5.77
CA THR A 434 6.35 3.53 -4.99
C THR A 434 6.52 3.87 -3.49
N TYR A 435 7.29 4.90 -3.13
CA TYR A 435 7.63 5.23 -1.74
C TYR A 435 6.80 6.40 -1.15
N GLU A 436 6.06 7.16 -1.96
CA GLU A 436 5.38 8.39 -1.52
C GLU A 436 4.15 8.18 -0.61
N ASN A 437 3.59 6.97 -0.54
CA ASN A 437 2.54 6.63 0.43
C ASN A 437 2.98 6.82 1.91
N GLU A 438 4.29 6.95 2.19
CA GLU A 438 4.80 7.15 3.55
C GLU A 438 5.13 8.61 3.89
N LYS A 439 5.48 9.49 2.93
CA LYS A 439 5.85 10.89 3.23
C LYS A 439 4.69 11.77 3.71
N SER A 440 3.44 11.32 3.52
CA SER A 440 2.25 11.98 4.06
C SER A 440 2.09 11.80 5.57
N SER A 441 2.87 10.90 6.20
CA SER A 441 2.84 10.66 7.65
C SER A 441 3.74 11.59 8.48
N ASN A 442 4.55 12.46 7.86
CA ASN A 442 5.46 13.37 8.60
C ASN A 442 5.90 14.61 7.79
N LYS A 443 4.95 15.45 7.36
CA LYS A 443 5.29 16.84 6.96
C LYS A 443 5.02 17.79 8.13
N PRO A 444 6.04 18.41 8.76
CA PRO A 444 5.79 19.63 9.51
C PRO A 444 5.23 20.67 8.54
N GLU A 445 4.14 21.34 8.93
CA GLU A 445 3.54 22.41 8.14
C GLU A 445 4.60 23.44 7.72
N PRO A 446 4.55 23.95 6.48
CA PRO A 446 5.42 25.05 6.09
C PRO A 446 5.04 26.27 6.92
N VAL A 447 5.98 26.73 7.75
CA VAL A 447 5.88 28.01 8.46
C VAL A 447 5.65 29.09 7.41
N LYS A 448 4.40 29.56 7.30
CA LYS A 448 4.07 30.75 6.53
C LYS A 448 4.83 31.91 7.17
N ASN A 449 5.80 32.48 6.45
CA ASN A 449 6.42 33.76 6.77
C ASN A 449 5.33 34.84 6.84
N LYS A 450 4.71 35.01 8.01
CA LYS A 450 3.91 36.20 8.31
C LYS A 450 4.88 37.37 8.40
N HIS A 451 4.66 38.35 7.53
CA HIS A 451 5.26 39.67 7.62
C HIS A 451 5.04 40.23 9.02
N TRP A 452 6.11 40.30 9.82
CA TRP A 452 6.12 41.01 11.09
C TRP A 452 6.44 42.48 10.81
N ARG A 453 5.44 43.35 10.96
CA ARG A 453 5.63 44.80 11.11
C ARG A 453 6.07 45.08 12.55
N ALA A 454 7.20 45.75 12.71
CA ALA A 454 7.70 46.17 14.02
C ALA A 454 6.78 47.23 14.65
N PRO A 455 6.35 47.09 15.92
CA PRO A 455 5.80 48.19 16.69
C PRO A 455 6.92 49.00 17.37
N GLN A 456 6.75 50.31 17.36
CA GLN A 456 7.60 51.30 18.01
C GLN A 456 7.63 51.15 19.54
N ASN A 457 8.77 51.53 20.11
CA ASN A 457 9.10 51.70 21.52
C ASN A 457 7.94 52.12 22.46
N LYS A 458 7.91 51.50 23.65
CA LYS A 458 7.78 52.19 24.96
C LYS A 458 8.13 51.26 26.12
N THR A 459 9.24 51.60 26.81
CA THR A 459 9.47 51.56 28.27
C THR A 459 8.76 50.52 29.14
N SER A 460 9.52 49.66 29.85
CA SER A 460 9.76 49.75 31.32
C SER A 460 10.30 48.46 31.97
N ARG A 461 11.43 48.62 32.69
CA ARG A 461 11.85 48.04 34.00
C ARG A 461 11.72 46.54 34.34
N LEU A 462 12.90 45.98 34.65
CA LEU A 462 13.31 45.19 35.83
C LEU A 462 12.53 43.90 36.23
N LEU A 463 13.25 42.77 36.31
CA LEU A 463 13.74 42.20 37.59
C LEU A 463 14.66 40.97 37.36
N LEU A 464 15.78 40.97 38.08
CA LEU A 464 16.79 39.90 38.21
C LEU A 464 16.40 38.93 39.34
N HIS A 465 16.71 37.64 39.20
CA HIS A 465 17.15 36.70 40.26
C HIS A 465 17.83 35.50 39.55
N LYS A 466 19.18 35.37 39.47
CA LYS A 466 20.16 34.81 40.44
C LYS A 466 19.69 33.54 41.18
N THR A 467 20.34 32.39 40.90
CA THR A 467 21.22 31.56 41.81
C THR A 467 21.56 30.20 41.14
N THR A 468 22.83 29.90 40.79
CA THR A 468 23.84 28.99 41.46
C THR A 468 23.51 27.48 41.44
N SER A 469 24.37 26.47 41.26
CA SER A 469 25.82 26.31 40.97
C SER A 469 26.20 24.80 40.98
N TRP A 470 27.05 24.34 40.03
CA TRP A 470 28.23 23.40 40.17
C TRP A 470 28.06 21.86 40.39
N PRO A 471 29.09 20.98 40.13
CA PRO A 471 30.21 21.03 39.13
C PRO A 471 30.79 19.68 38.55
N MET A 472 31.73 19.84 37.58
CA MET A 472 32.96 19.05 37.23
C MET A 472 32.83 17.61 36.64
N THR A 473 33.59 17.14 35.63
CA THR A 473 35.06 17.18 35.39
C THR A 473 35.52 17.01 33.91
N ARG A 474 36.57 17.78 33.54
CA ARG A 474 37.79 17.51 32.70
C ARG A 474 37.73 16.76 31.34
N LYS A 475 38.21 17.41 30.26
CA LYS A 475 39.58 17.26 29.68
C LYS A 475 39.84 18.24 28.49
N ARG A 476 41.11 18.63 28.35
CA ARG A 476 41.80 19.63 27.49
C ARG A 476 41.92 19.20 25.99
N PRO A 477 42.27 20.07 25.00
CA PRO A 477 43.58 20.74 24.89
C PRO A 477 43.60 22.21 24.38
N PHE A 478 44.82 22.75 24.37
CA PHE A 478 45.28 24.14 24.27
C PHE A 478 46.27 24.27 23.09
N ASN A 479 46.36 25.48 22.51
CA ASN A 479 47.40 26.12 21.65
C ASN A 479 46.83 26.64 20.30
N GLU A 480 46.52 27.93 20.17
CA GLU A 480 47.39 29.09 19.83
C GLU A 480 47.82 29.12 18.34
N LYS A 481 47.17 29.90 17.44
CA LYS A 481 47.34 31.34 17.08
C LYS A 481 48.53 31.62 16.11
N PRO A 482 48.63 32.77 15.40
CA PRO A 482 47.80 33.23 14.25
C PRO A 482 48.67 33.84 13.10
N LYS A 483 48.09 34.34 12.00
CA LYS A 483 48.50 35.62 11.34
C LYS A 483 47.58 36.04 10.18
N LYS A 484 47.24 37.34 10.19
CA LYS A 484 46.46 38.11 9.20
C LYS A 484 47.38 38.90 8.27
N ARG A 485 46.78 39.40 7.17
CA ARG A 485 47.13 40.51 6.24
C ARG A 485 47.73 40.01 4.90
N ARG A 486 47.36 40.54 3.73
CA ARG A 486 46.90 41.91 3.39
C ARG A 486 46.17 41.97 2.03
N LEU A 487 45.22 42.90 1.93
CA LEU A 487 44.47 43.40 0.77
C LEU A 487 45.32 43.90 -0.42
N ARG A 488 44.77 43.80 -1.65
CA ARG A 488 44.32 44.91 -2.56
C ARG A 488 44.05 44.37 -3.99
N SER A 489 42.82 44.43 -4.51
CA SER A 489 42.24 45.48 -5.40
C SER A 489 42.80 45.43 -6.84
N LYS A 490 42.05 45.48 -7.95
CA LYS A 490 41.02 46.47 -8.31
C LYS A 490 40.47 46.17 -9.74
N THR A 491 39.15 46.34 -9.96
CA THR A 491 38.43 46.92 -11.15
C THR A 491 38.65 46.34 -12.58
N ARG A 492 37.70 46.29 -13.54
CA ARG A 492 36.43 47.03 -13.81
C ARG A 492 35.69 46.35 -15.00
N ALA A 493 34.33 46.34 -14.96
CA ALA A 493 33.32 46.80 -15.96
C ALA A 493 33.41 46.36 -17.46
N ARG A 494 32.37 46.28 -18.32
CA ARG A 494 30.88 46.40 -18.34
C ARG A 494 30.39 46.12 -19.79
N CYS A 495 29.07 45.93 -19.96
CA CYS A 495 28.21 46.22 -21.15
C CYS A 495 28.30 45.28 -22.38
N THR A 496 27.25 44.63 -22.94
CA THR A 496 25.81 44.82 -23.27
C THR A 496 25.54 45.07 -24.77
N MET A 497 24.77 44.12 -25.36
CA MET A 497 23.82 44.17 -26.49
C MET A 497 24.18 44.82 -27.84
N ALA A 498 23.95 44.05 -28.91
CA ALA A 498 23.35 44.53 -30.17
C ALA A 498 22.58 43.40 -30.90
N LYS A 499 21.34 43.69 -31.30
CA LYS A 499 20.47 42.89 -32.18
C LYS A 499 20.89 43.01 -33.64
N ARG A 500 20.67 41.97 -34.46
CA ARG A 500 20.25 42.05 -35.88
C ARG A 500 19.86 40.67 -36.43
N THR A 501 18.61 40.52 -36.84
CA THR A 501 18.11 39.54 -37.84
C THR A 501 18.12 40.20 -39.23
N PRO A 502 18.08 39.46 -40.37
CA PRO A 502 16.77 39.15 -40.99
C PRO A 502 16.68 37.91 -41.94
N ARG A 503 15.42 37.47 -42.14
CA ARG A 503 14.80 36.81 -43.35
C ARG A 503 15.28 35.40 -43.74
N GLY A 504 14.44 34.47 -44.20
CA GLY A 504 13.01 34.47 -44.56
C GLY A 504 12.63 33.10 -45.19
N GLY A 505 11.34 32.87 -45.45
CA GLY A 505 10.88 31.74 -46.29
C GLY A 505 9.57 31.09 -45.81
N THR A 506 8.49 31.29 -46.57
CA THR A 506 7.08 30.99 -46.32
C THR A 506 6.49 29.98 -47.33
N ASN A 507 5.25 29.51 -47.05
CA ASN A 507 4.21 28.92 -47.92
C ASN A 507 4.19 27.38 -48.11
N HIS A 508 3.08 26.63 -48.28
CA HIS A 508 1.63 26.81 -48.57
C HIS A 508 0.84 25.65 -47.87
N TYR A 509 -0.40 25.75 -47.36
CA TYR A 509 -1.77 25.90 -47.91
C TYR A 509 -2.38 24.72 -48.73
N ALA A 510 -3.65 24.41 -48.39
CA ALA A 510 -4.74 23.70 -49.10
C ALA A 510 -5.03 22.24 -48.67
N LYS A 511 -6.18 21.88 -48.07
CA LYS A 511 -7.63 21.85 -48.46
C LYS A 511 -8.06 20.62 -49.29
N ASN A 512 -9.20 20.06 -48.85
CA ASN A 512 -10.26 19.35 -49.59
C ASN A 512 -10.18 17.83 -49.80
N LEU A 513 -11.18 17.07 -49.31
CA LEU A 513 -12.42 16.65 -50.02
C LEU A 513 -12.97 15.31 -49.53
N GLU A 514 -14.30 15.28 -49.41
CA GLU A 514 -15.21 14.15 -49.17
C GLU A 514 -15.20 13.10 -50.30
N THR A 515 -15.61 11.86 -49.99
CA THR A 515 -16.61 11.01 -50.72
C THR A 515 -16.64 9.60 -50.08
N LYS A 516 -17.74 9.15 -49.47
CA LYS A 516 -18.89 8.37 -50.00
C LYS A 516 -18.58 6.95 -50.55
N GLY A 517 -19.24 5.96 -49.93
CA GLY A 517 -19.53 4.60 -50.47
C GLY A 517 -19.80 3.60 -49.32
N LYS A 518 -21.01 3.47 -48.75
CA LYS A 518 -22.20 2.69 -49.15
C LYS A 518 -22.03 1.17 -49.39
N CYS A 519 -22.74 0.42 -48.52
CA CYS A 519 -23.59 -0.77 -48.77
C CYS A 519 -22.96 -2.17 -48.98
N HIS A 520 -23.24 -3.09 -48.05
CA HIS A 520 -24.07 -4.34 -48.13
C HIS A 520 -23.83 -5.09 -46.78
N GLY A 521 -24.75 -5.70 -46.03
CA GLY A 521 -26.13 -6.13 -46.23
C GLY A 521 -26.27 -7.58 -45.72
N SER A 522 -27.19 -7.84 -44.77
CA SER A 522 -27.79 -9.16 -44.42
C SER A 522 -26.95 -10.13 -43.56
N LYS A 523 -27.43 -10.91 -42.58
CA LYS A 523 -28.77 -11.44 -42.25
C LYS A 523 -28.97 -11.64 -40.74
N ARG A 524 -30.24 -11.54 -40.32
CA ARG A 524 -30.86 -12.04 -39.09
C ARG A 524 -31.22 -13.54 -39.19
N HIS A 525 -31.58 -14.11 -38.03
CA HIS A 525 -32.19 -15.41 -37.70
C HIS A 525 -31.17 -16.43 -37.17
N GLN A 526 -31.32 -17.03 -35.99
CA GLN A 526 -32.47 -17.23 -35.09
C GLN A 526 -32.19 -16.76 -33.66
#